data_AF-A0A970FG60-F1
#
_entry.id   AF-A0A970FG60-F1
#
_cell.length_a   1.000
_cell.length_b   1.000
_cell.length_c   1.000
_cell.angle_alpha   90.00
_cell.angle_beta   90.00
_cell.angle_gamma   90.00
#
_symmetry.space_group_name_H-M   'P 1'
#
loop_
_entity.id
_entity.type
_entity.pdbx_description
1 polymer ?
#
loop_
_entity_poly.entity_id
_entity_poly.type
_entity_poly.pdbx_seq_one_letter_code
_entity_poly.pdbx_strand_id
1 'polypeptide(L)'
;VESDTINIKVILSENNGENPIVYYFKLSKDTNYTLLELMERKFVVEQENGFITSIQGRAASTKERTAWMYEINGQMAMVGAADYRIKDGDVYHWDLRKW
;
A
#
# COMPACT_ATOMS: atom_id res chain seq x y z
N VAL A 1 17.28 -23.13 -7.43
CA VAL A 1 15.88 -23.34 -7.02
C VAL A 1 15.24 -21.98 -7.05
N GLU A 2 14.39 -21.70 -8.03
CA GLU A 2 13.61 -20.45 -8.00
C GLU A 2 12.76 -20.46 -6.72
N SER A 3 12.74 -19.33 -6.02
CA SER A 3 11.98 -19.21 -4.77
C SER A 3 10.49 -19.39 -5.06
N ASP A 4 9.80 -20.28 -4.33
CA ASP A 4 8.33 -20.48 -4.34
C ASP A 4 7.56 -19.30 -3.72
N THR A 5 8.18 -18.12 -3.64
CA THR A 5 7.61 -16.95 -2.98
C THR A 5 7.81 -15.70 -3.81
N ILE A 6 6.85 -14.79 -3.68
CA ILE A 6 7.01 -13.39 -4.08
C ILE A 6 7.41 -12.56 -2.86
N ASN A 7 8.31 -11.61 -3.09
CA ASN A 7 8.85 -10.69 -2.10
C ASN A 7 8.20 -9.33 -2.31
N ILE A 8 7.60 -8.79 -1.26
CA ILE A 8 6.91 -7.51 -1.30
C ILE A 8 7.49 -6.59 -0.24
N LYS A 9 7.66 -5.32 -0.60
CA LYS A 9 7.99 -4.25 0.33
C LYS A 9 6.84 -3.26 0.42
N VAL A 10 6.41 -2.94 1.64
CA VAL A 10 5.45 -1.85 1.89
C VAL A 10 6.13 -0.79 2.75
N ILE A 11 6.02 0.47 2.34
CA ILE A 11 6.52 1.63 3.08
C ILE A 11 5.30 2.45 3.46
N LEU A 12 5.15 2.75 4.76
CA LEU A 12 4.17 3.70 5.28
C LEU A 12 4.91 4.94 5.75
N SER A 13 4.51 6.13 5.31
CA SER A 13 5.08 7.40 5.77
C SER A 13 4.03 8.48 5.89
N GLU A 14 4.45 9.64 6.39
CA GLU A 14 3.62 10.84 6.46
C GLU A 14 4.36 12.03 5.81
N ASN A 15 3.62 13.08 5.44
CA ASN A 15 4.18 14.38 5.03
C ASN A 15 5.23 14.31 3.90
N ASN A 16 4.98 13.54 2.83
CA ASN A 16 5.89 13.37 1.69
C ASN A 16 7.15 12.55 2.03
N GLY A 17 6.96 11.41 2.72
CA GLY A 17 8.03 10.46 2.98
C GLY A 17 8.75 10.62 4.32
N GLU A 18 8.26 11.48 5.21
CA GLU A 18 8.81 11.60 6.56
C GLU A 18 8.47 10.38 7.42
N ASN A 19 9.39 10.03 8.32
CA ASN A 19 9.26 8.94 9.28
C ASN A 19 8.80 7.59 8.67
N PRO A 20 9.49 7.08 7.62
CA PRO A 20 9.05 5.88 6.94
C PRO A 20 9.17 4.64 7.83
N ILE A 21 8.11 3.85 7.87
CA ILE A 21 8.10 2.50 8.45
C ILE A 21 8.07 1.50 7.29
N VAL A 22 9.03 0.58 7.28
CA VAL A 22 9.22 -0.37 6.18
C VAL A 22 8.84 -1.78 6.65
N TYR A 23 7.97 -2.43 5.87
CA TYR A 23 7.52 -3.80 6.08
C TYR A 23 7.97 -4.67 4.91
N TYR A 24 8.39 -5.90 5.22
CA TYR A 24 8.74 -6.91 4.23
C TYR A 24 7.83 -8.11 4.38
N PHE A 25 7.26 -8.56 3.27
CA PHE A 25 6.41 -9.75 3.22
C PHE A 25 6.97 -10.74 2.21
N LYS A 26 6.89 -12.03 2.58
CA LYS A 26 7.06 -13.15 1.65
C LYS A 26 5.72 -13.87 1.56
N LEU A 27 5.21 -14.01 0.35
CA LEU A 27 3.93 -14.65 0.05
C LEU A 27 4.17 -15.80 -0.93
N SER A 28 3.27 -16.76 -0.97
CA SER A 28 3.36 -17.88 -1.92
C SER A 28 3.26 -17.38 -3.37
N LYS A 29 3.97 -17.99 -4.31
CA LYS A 29 3.99 -17.54 -5.73
C LYS A 29 2.63 -17.69 -6.44
N ASP A 30 1.78 -18.59 -5.96
CA ASP A 30 0.38 -18.79 -6.37
C ASP A 30 -0.59 -17.72 -5.80
N THR A 31 -0.10 -16.82 -4.96
CA THR A 31 -0.89 -15.69 -4.45
C THR A 31 -1.36 -14.80 -5.59
N ASN A 32 -2.67 -14.58 -5.69
CA ASN A 32 -3.29 -13.73 -6.70
C ASN A 32 -4.07 -12.57 -6.05
N TYR A 33 -3.42 -11.86 -5.13
CA TYR A 33 -4.03 -10.71 -4.45
C TYR A 33 -3.91 -9.43 -5.29
N THR A 34 -4.91 -8.59 -5.16
CA THR A 34 -4.81 -7.16 -5.46
C THR A 34 -3.99 -6.45 -4.38
N LEU A 35 -3.52 -5.24 -4.65
CA LEU A 35 -2.83 -4.42 -3.65
C LEU A 35 -3.76 -4.08 -2.48
N LEU A 36 -5.04 -3.82 -2.73
CA LEU A 36 -6.02 -3.58 -1.67
C LEU A 36 -6.16 -4.81 -0.75
N GLU A 37 -6.34 -6.01 -1.31
CA GLU A 37 -6.41 -7.24 -0.53
C GLU A 37 -5.13 -7.52 0.26
N LEU A 38 -3.96 -7.21 -0.32
CA LEU A 38 -2.69 -7.29 0.42
C LEU A 38 -2.73 -6.37 1.65
N MET A 39 -3.16 -5.12 1.47
CA MET A 39 -3.21 -4.14 2.55
C MET A 39 -4.20 -4.55 3.64
N GLU A 40 -5.42 -4.97 3.29
CA GLU A 40 -6.45 -5.43 4.24
C GLU A 40 -6.02 -6.70 5.02
N ARG A 41 -5.19 -7.56 4.41
CA ARG A 41 -4.68 -8.78 5.07
C ARG A 41 -3.50 -8.53 6.00
N LYS A 42 -2.71 -7.49 5.75
CA LYS A 42 -1.46 -7.20 6.48
C LYS A 42 -1.58 -6.04 7.46
N PHE A 43 -2.58 -5.20 7.29
CA PHE A 43 -2.80 -4.01 8.10
C PHE A 43 -4.27 -3.88 8.47
N VAL A 44 -4.55 -3.10 9.51
CA VAL A 44 -5.91 -2.63 9.79
C VAL A 44 -6.19 -1.48 8.84
N VAL A 45 -7.09 -1.70 7.88
CA VAL A 45 -7.42 -0.73 6.83
C VAL A 45 -8.90 -0.40 6.91
N GLU A 46 -9.21 0.88 6.76
CA GLU A 46 -10.57 1.35 6.45
C GLU A 46 -10.56 1.89 5.02
N GLN A 47 -11.63 1.62 4.27
CA GLN A 47 -11.75 2.04 2.88
C GLN A 47 -13.20 2.39 2.54
N GLU A 48 -13.35 3.32 1.60
CA GLU A 48 -14.63 3.70 1.02
C GLU A 48 -14.53 3.61 -0.50
N ASN A 49 -15.39 2.79 -1.12
CA ASN A 49 -15.45 2.62 -2.58
C ASN A 49 -14.10 2.27 -3.24
N GLY A 50 -13.26 1.47 -2.57
CA GLY A 50 -11.94 1.06 -3.05
C GLY A 50 -10.81 2.04 -2.74
N PHE A 51 -11.11 3.18 -2.09
CA PHE A 51 -10.12 4.14 -1.63
C PHE A 51 -9.81 3.93 -0.16
N ILE A 52 -8.54 3.71 0.17
CA ILE A 52 -8.09 3.59 1.55
C ILE A 52 -8.20 4.94 2.25
N THR A 53 -8.98 4.99 3.33
CA THR A 53 -9.18 6.18 4.16
C THR A 53 -8.39 6.13 5.45
N SER A 54 -7.99 4.94 5.92
CA SER A 54 -7.17 4.77 7.12
C SER A 54 -6.26 3.56 7.03
N ILE A 55 -5.04 3.68 7.56
CA ILE A 55 -4.09 2.56 7.73
C ILE A 55 -3.59 2.58 9.18
N GLN A 56 -3.74 1.47 9.90
CA GLN A 56 -3.35 1.33 11.32
C GLN A 56 -3.90 2.45 12.22
N GLY A 57 -5.14 2.89 11.97
CA GLY A 57 -5.80 3.96 12.73
C GLY A 57 -5.36 5.38 12.36
N ARG A 58 -4.49 5.55 11.37
CA ARG A 58 -4.11 6.86 10.81
C ARG A 58 -5.06 7.21 9.67
N ALA A 59 -6.06 8.03 9.98
CA ALA A 59 -7.11 8.42 9.04
C ALA A 59 -6.75 9.67 8.24
N ALA A 60 -7.13 9.67 6.96
CA ALA A 60 -7.21 10.84 6.12
C ALA A 60 -8.28 11.82 6.63
N SER A 61 -8.12 13.10 6.31
CA SER A 61 -9.00 14.16 6.80
C SER A 61 -9.35 15.14 5.70
N THR A 62 -10.65 15.24 5.39
CA THR A 62 -11.16 16.26 4.47
C THR A 62 -10.92 17.67 4.99
N LYS A 63 -10.98 17.87 6.32
CA LYS A 63 -10.74 19.16 6.96
C LYS A 63 -9.28 19.62 6.79
N GLU A 64 -8.34 18.70 7.03
CA GLU A 64 -6.91 18.97 6.91
C GLU A 64 -6.40 18.80 5.47
N ARG A 65 -7.29 18.43 4.55
CA ARG A 65 -7.02 18.11 3.14
C ARG A 65 -5.92 17.06 2.98
N THR A 66 -5.99 15.99 3.76
CA THR A 66 -5.07 14.86 3.66
C THR A 66 -5.72 13.65 3.02
N ALA A 67 -4.91 12.85 2.32
CA ALA A 67 -5.29 11.59 1.73
C ALA A 67 -4.13 10.59 1.81
N TRP A 68 -4.45 9.29 1.75
CA TRP A 68 -3.46 8.26 1.52
C TRP A 68 -3.16 8.19 0.02
N MET A 69 -1.98 8.65 -0.36
CA MET A 69 -1.47 8.53 -1.73
C MET A 69 -0.53 7.34 -1.79
N TYR A 70 -0.43 6.70 -2.97
CA TYR A 70 0.53 5.62 -3.14
C TYR A 70 1.23 5.58 -4.49
N GLU A 71 2.39 4.96 -4.44
CA GLU A 71 3.29 4.73 -5.55
C GLU A 71 3.63 3.25 -5.64
N ILE A 72 3.85 2.77 -6.86
CA ILE A 72 4.30 1.42 -7.15
C ILE A 72 5.67 1.55 -7.80
N ASN A 73 6.69 0.97 -7.17
CA ASN A 73 8.07 1.00 -7.65
C ASN A 73 8.59 2.44 -7.91
N GLY A 74 8.20 3.39 -7.05
CA GLY A 74 8.60 4.80 -7.13
C GLY A 74 7.89 5.61 -8.22
N GLN A 75 6.83 5.07 -8.81
CA GLN A 75 5.98 5.77 -9.78
C GLN A 75 4.57 5.90 -9.24
N MET A 76 3.96 7.08 -9.41
CA MET A 76 2.54 7.27 -9.05
C MET A 76 1.67 6.23 -9.73
N ALA A 77 0.82 5.57 -8.95
CA ALA A 77 -0.08 4.57 -9.49
C ALA A 77 -1.12 5.20 -10.42
N MET A 78 -1.32 4.59 -11.59
CA MET A 78 -2.34 5.01 -12.57
C MET A 78 -3.66 4.25 -12.44
N VAL A 79 -3.71 3.24 -11.58
CA VAL A 79 -4.86 2.36 -11.33
C VAL A 79 -5.09 2.27 -9.84
N GLY A 80 -6.34 2.02 -9.41
CA GLY A 80 -6.70 1.84 -8.01
C GLY A 80 -6.03 0.60 -7.38
N ALA A 81 -5.90 0.59 -6.05
CA ALA A 81 -5.26 -0.53 -5.35
C ALA A 81 -6.07 -1.84 -5.48
N ALA A 82 -7.39 -1.74 -5.70
CA ALA A 82 -8.25 -2.87 -6.00
C ALA A 82 -8.02 -3.45 -7.41
N ASP A 83 -7.43 -2.68 -8.33
CA ASP A 83 -7.23 -3.09 -9.73
C ASP A 83 -5.80 -3.55 -10.02
N TYR A 84 -4.85 -3.27 -9.11
CA TYR A 84 -3.46 -3.67 -9.27
C TYR A 84 -3.20 -5.03 -8.64
N ARG A 85 -2.76 -6.02 -9.43
CA ARG A 85 -2.28 -7.31 -8.91
C ARG A 85 -0.83 -7.26 -8.49
N ILE A 86 -0.55 -7.76 -7.28
CA ILE A 86 0.79 -7.73 -6.70
C ILE A 86 1.77 -8.63 -7.46
N LYS A 87 3.03 -8.20 -7.59
CA LYS A 87 4.08 -8.95 -8.28
C LYS A 87 5.32 -9.11 -7.41
N ASP A 88 6.12 -10.12 -7.71
CA ASP A 88 7.42 -10.30 -7.05
C ASP A 88 8.32 -9.08 -7.25
N GLY A 89 8.92 -8.63 -6.15
CA GLY A 89 9.81 -7.48 -6.10
C GLY A 89 9.10 -6.13 -5.98
N ASP A 90 7.75 -6.08 -6.00
CA ASP A 90 7.04 -4.81 -5.92
C ASP A 90 7.28 -4.08 -4.60
N VAL A 91 7.47 -2.77 -4.73
CA VAL A 91 7.56 -1.81 -3.62
C VAL A 91 6.33 -0.91 -3.67
N TYR A 92 5.52 -0.97 -2.61
CA TYR A 92 4.36 -0.09 -2.43
C TYR A 92 4.69 0.95 -1.38
N HIS A 93 4.63 2.22 -1.76
CA HIS A 93 4.82 3.31 -0.81
C HIS A 93 3.49 4.02 -0.63
N TRP A 94 2.91 3.92 0.58
CA TRP A 94 1.74 4.67 1.01
C TRP A 94 2.19 5.85 1.87
N ASP A 95 1.74 7.04 1.52
CA ASP A 95 2.08 8.28 2.21
C ASP A 95 0.80 9.04 2.57
N LEU A 96 0.61 9.28 3.87
CA LEU A 96 -0.46 10.15 4.34
C LEU A 96 0.01 11.59 4.23
N ARG A 97 -0.51 12.31 3.24
CA ARG A 97 -0.08 13.68 2.94
C ARG A 97 -1.23 14.56 2.48
N LYS A 98 -0.95 15.86 2.44
CA LYS A 98 -1.87 16.85 1.88
C LYS A 98 -1.98 16.71 0.37
N TRP A 99 -3.17 16.92 -0.15
CA TRP A 99 -3.47 17.03 -1.58
C TRP A 99 -3.70 18.48 -2.01
#